data_AF-A0A1M7NQM4-F1
#
_entry.id   AF-A0A1M7NQM4-F1
#
_cell.length_a   1.000
_cell.length_b   1.000
_cell.length_c   1.000
_cell.angle_alpha   90.00
_cell.angle_beta   90.00
_cell.angle_gamma   90.00
#
_symmetry.space_group_name_H-M   'P 1'
#
loop_
_entity.id
_entity.type
_entity.pdbx_description
1 polymer ?
#
loop_
_entity_poly.entity_id
_entity_poly.type
_entity_poly.pdbx_seq_one_letter_code
_entity_poly.pdbx_strand_id
1 'polypeptide(L)'
;MHESVYEIAGDDRRLIQLCRDALNRLAEGANEALREMATEVLRGDLDLRAAVNSDYYGAELGRAVESFRKYYHGLSPADRSELMEEGRSLAARLITSDAT
;
A
#
# COMPACT_ATOMS: atom_id res chain seq x y z
N MET A 1 2.44 21.33 -3.43
CA MET A 1 2.30 19.88 -3.64
C MET A 1 1.19 19.38 -2.73
N HIS A 2 0.07 18.92 -3.29
CA HIS A 2 -0.90 18.14 -2.52
C HIS A 2 -0.46 16.69 -2.61
N GLU A 3 -0.30 16.04 -1.48
CA GLU A 3 0.13 14.65 -1.44
C GLU A 3 -1.06 13.77 -1.82
N SER A 4 -1.00 13.13 -2.98
CA SER A 4 -2.09 12.35 -3.60
C SER A 4 -2.69 11.26 -2.69
N VAL A 5 -1.93 10.82 -1.69
CA VAL A 5 -2.39 9.92 -0.62
C VAL A 5 -3.56 10.51 0.17
N TYR A 6 -3.56 11.83 0.43
CA TYR A 6 -4.65 12.52 1.14
C TYR A 6 -5.95 12.54 0.33
N GLU A 7 -5.86 12.66 -1.00
CA GLU A 7 -7.06 12.64 -1.84
C GLU A 7 -7.72 11.25 -1.89
N ILE A 8 -6.92 10.19 -1.79
CA ILE A 8 -7.40 8.80 -1.83
C ILE A 8 -7.94 8.35 -0.47
N ALA A 9 -7.25 8.71 0.60
CA ALA A 9 -7.62 8.35 1.97
C ALA A 9 -8.66 9.30 2.59
N GLY A 10 -8.91 10.45 1.97
CA GLY A 10 -9.70 11.54 2.56
C GLY A 10 -9.01 12.10 3.81
N ASP A 11 -9.80 12.67 4.73
CA ASP A 11 -9.29 13.22 6.00
C ASP A 11 -8.98 12.13 7.05
N ASP A 12 -9.09 10.83 6.71
CA ASP A 12 -8.72 9.76 7.63
C ASP A 12 -7.19 9.62 7.70
N ARG A 13 -6.61 10.30 8.69
CA ARG A 13 -5.18 10.24 9.01
C ARG A 13 -4.62 8.82 9.12
N ARG A 14 -5.42 7.84 9.54
CA ARG A 14 -4.98 6.45 9.70
C ARG A 14 -4.77 5.79 8.35
N LEU A 15 -5.69 6.02 7.42
CA LEU A 15 -5.57 5.53 6.05
C LEU A 15 -4.41 6.23 5.33
N ILE A 16 -4.22 7.52 5.57
CA ILE A 16 -3.05 8.26 5.07
C ILE A 16 -1.75 7.60 5.55
N GLN A 17 -1.61 7.37 6.86
CA GLN A 17 -0.40 6.76 7.42
C GLN A 17 -0.17 5.35 6.91
N LEU A 18 -1.22 4.52 6.87
CA LEU A 18 -1.14 3.16 6.32
C LEU A 18 -0.68 3.17 4.86
N CYS A 19 -1.20 4.08 4.04
CA CYS A 19 -0.78 4.24 2.66
C CYS A 19 0.69 4.68 2.55
N ARG A 20 1.13 5.64 3.38
CA ARG A 20 2.54 6.06 3.40
C ARG A 20 3.47 4.92 3.79
N ASP A 21 3.11 4.13 4.80
CA ASP A 21 3.91 2.97 5.24
C ASP A 21 3.99 1.89 4.15
N ALA A 22 2.88 1.65 3.45
CA ALA A 22 2.85 0.72 2.31
C ALA A 22 3.75 1.22 1.17
N LEU A 23 3.73 2.51 0.85
CA LEU A 23 4.60 3.11 -0.16
C LEU A 23 6.08 3.05 0.27
N ASN A 24 6.41 3.32 1.53
CA ASN A 24 7.78 3.18 2.04
C ASN A 24 8.30 1.74 1.85
N ARG A 25 7.48 0.73 2.16
CA ARG A 25 7.85 -0.68 1.93
C ARG A 25 8.05 -1.01 0.46
N LEU A 26 7.27 -0.41 -0.44
CA LEU A 26 7.47 -0.57 -1.88
C LEU A 26 8.76 0.12 -2.35
N ALA A 27 9.10 1.29 -1.80
CA ALA A 27 10.33 2.02 -2.09
C ALA A 27 11.60 1.27 -1.61
N GLU A 28 11.47 0.42 -0.60
CA GLU A 28 12.55 -0.48 -0.13
C GLU A 28 12.54 -1.84 -0.85
N GLY A 29 11.55 -2.09 -1.69
CA GLY A 29 11.32 -3.37 -2.35
C GLY A 29 12.29 -3.68 -3.51
N ALA A 30 12.25 -4.94 -3.94
CA ALA A 30 13.10 -5.45 -5.02
C ALA A 30 12.53 -5.21 -6.43
N ASN A 31 11.23 -4.93 -6.57
CA ASN A 31 10.64 -4.61 -7.88
C ASN A 31 10.98 -3.16 -8.25
N GLU A 32 11.79 -2.98 -9.29
CA GLU A 32 12.33 -1.67 -9.66
C GLU A 32 11.24 -0.67 -10.05
N ALA A 33 10.23 -1.10 -10.81
CA ALA A 33 9.12 -0.25 -11.24
C ALA A 33 8.25 0.20 -10.06
N LEU A 34 7.94 -0.71 -9.13
CA LEU A 34 7.17 -0.38 -7.93
C LEU A 34 7.95 0.50 -6.95
N ARG A 35 9.27 0.28 -6.86
CA ARG A 35 10.17 1.12 -6.07
C ARG A 35 10.24 2.54 -6.61
N GLU A 36 10.41 2.68 -7.93
CA GLU A 36 10.40 3.97 -8.62
C GLU A 36 9.06 4.68 -8.39
N MET A 37 7.94 4.00 -8.66
CA MET A 37 6.59 4.53 -8.44
C MET A 37 6.42 5.05 -7.01
N ALA A 38 6.76 4.23 -6.02
CA ALA A 38 6.58 4.59 -4.63
C ALA A 38 7.45 5.77 -4.21
N THR A 39 8.69 5.83 -4.71
CA THR A 39 9.62 6.93 -4.46
C THR A 39 9.07 8.25 -5.02
N GLU A 40 8.59 8.24 -6.26
CA GLU A 40 8.06 9.44 -6.93
C GLU A 40 6.73 9.90 -6.32
N VAL A 41 5.87 8.96 -5.89
CA VAL A 41 4.64 9.28 -5.14
C VAL A 41 4.95 9.91 -3.78
N LEU A 42 5.90 9.35 -3.02
CA LEU A 42 6.31 9.87 -1.72
C LEU A 42 6.96 11.26 -1.80
N ARG A 43 7.63 11.57 -2.92
CA ARG A 43 8.18 12.92 -3.21
C ARG A 43 7.13 13.92 -3.66
N GLY A 44 5.96 13.45 -4.10
CA GLY A 44 4.91 14.28 -4.67
C GLY A 44 5.14 14.63 -6.15
N ASP A 45 6.09 13.95 -6.81
CA ASP A 45 6.41 14.12 -8.23
C ASP A 45 5.47 13.28 -9.12
N LEU A 46 4.84 12.27 -8.54
CA LEU A 46 3.83 11.42 -9.19
C LEU A 46 2.55 11.34 -8.35
N ASP A 47 1.41 11.55 -9.01
CA ASP A 47 0.11 11.31 -8.39
C ASP A 47 -0.18 9.80 -8.31
N LEU A 48 -0.58 9.29 -7.14
CA LEU A 48 -0.82 7.86 -6.92
C LEU A 48 -1.94 7.32 -7.82
N ARG A 49 -2.98 8.10 -8.10
CA ARG A 49 -4.07 7.66 -8.99
C ARG A 49 -3.59 7.60 -10.43
N ALA A 50 -2.77 8.56 -10.87
CA ALA A 50 -2.13 8.53 -12.18
C ALA A 50 -1.16 7.35 -12.30
N ALA A 51 -0.38 7.05 -11.26
CA ALA A 51 0.52 5.91 -11.21
C ALA A 51 -0.23 4.58 -11.41
N VAL A 52 -1.33 4.37 -10.70
CA VAL A 52 -2.13 3.14 -10.79
C VAL A 52 -2.77 2.98 -12.18
N ASN A 53 -3.12 4.08 -12.84
CA ASN A 53 -3.69 4.06 -14.20
C ASN A 53 -2.63 4.02 -15.31
N SER A 54 -1.35 4.08 -14.98
CA SER A 54 -0.26 3.97 -15.95
C SER A 54 -0.13 2.53 -16.45
N ASP A 55 0.08 2.34 -17.74
CA ASP A 55 0.36 1.02 -18.32
C ASP A 55 1.64 0.39 -17.76
N TYR A 56 2.60 1.22 -17.33
CA TYR A 56 3.86 0.74 -16.77
C TYR A 56 3.71 0.32 -15.30
N TYR A 57 3.34 1.28 -14.44
CA TYR A 57 3.25 1.03 -13.01
C TYR A 57 2.00 0.21 -12.62
N GLY A 58 0.86 0.49 -13.26
CA GLY A 58 -0.39 -0.22 -13.02
C GLY A 58 -0.32 -1.70 -13.39
N ALA A 59 0.40 -2.06 -14.44
CA ALA A 59 0.60 -3.46 -14.81
C ALA A 59 1.42 -4.22 -13.76
N GLU A 60 2.51 -3.64 -13.26
CA GLU A 60 3.34 -4.26 -12.22
C GLU A 60 2.61 -4.35 -10.88
N LEU A 61 1.86 -3.31 -10.51
CA LEU A 61 1.03 -3.34 -9.31
C LEU A 61 -0.08 -4.40 -9.43
N GLY A 62 -0.72 -4.49 -10.59
CA GLY A 62 -1.73 -5.50 -10.88
C GLY A 62 -1.19 -6.93 -10.76
N ARG A 63 0.05 -7.19 -11.24
CA ARG A 63 0.73 -8.48 -11.07
C ARG A 63 1.01 -8.82 -9.62
N ALA A 64 1.44 -7.85 -8.83
CA ALA A 64 1.68 -8.03 -7.40
C ALA A 64 0.37 -8.36 -6.66
N VAL A 65 -0.72 -7.64 -6.95
CA VAL A 65 -2.04 -7.88 -6.38
C VAL A 65 -2.58 -9.26 -6.79
N GLU A 66 -2.44 -9.65 -8.04
CA GLU A 66 -2.87 -10.98 -8.51
C GLU A 66 -2.07 -12.10 -7.83
N SER A 67 -0.77 -11.90 -7.63
CA SER A 67 0.09 -12.86 -6.91
C SER A 67 -0.35 -13.01 -5.46
N PHE A 68 -0.61 -11.89 -4.77
CA PHE A 68 -1.18 -11.90 -3.43
C PHE A 68 -2.54 -12.59 -3.39
N ARG A 69 -3.42 -12.31 -4.35
CA ARG A 69 -4.76 -12.92 -4.44
C ARG A 69 -4.67 -14.43 -4.58
N LYS A 70 -3.76 -14.94 -5.43
CA LYS A 70 -3.50 -16.38 -5.58
C LYS A 70 -2.98 -16.99 -4.28
N TYR A 71 -2.02 -16.34 -3.63
CA TYR A 71 -1.52 -16.76 -2.31
C TYR A 71 -2.66 -16.84 -1.29
N TYR A 72 -3.42 -15.76 -1.14
CA TYR A 72 -4.55 -15.68 -0.21
C TYR A 72 -5.60 -16.76 -0.49
N HIS A 73 -5.92 -17.01 -1.76
CA HIS A 73 -6.87 -18.06 -2.12
C HIS A 73 -6.31 -19.48 -1.93
N GLY A 74 -4.99 -19.66 -1.92
CA GLY A 74 -4.35 -20.94 -1.59
C GLY A 74 -4.30 -21.26 -0.10
N LEU A 75 -4.49 -20.27 0.77
CA LEU A 75 -4.45 -20.45 2.23
C LEU A 75 -5.64 -21.25 2.76
N SER A 76 -5.40 -22.02 3.82
CA SER A 76 -6.44 -22.69 4.59
C SER A 76 -7.33 -21.66 5.32
N PRO A 77 -8.55 -22.03 5.77
CA PRO A 77 -9.39 -21.11 6.53
C PRO A 77 -8.71 -20.56 7.80
N ALA A 78 -7.89 -21.36 8.47
CA ALA A 78 -7.14 -20.94 9.66
C ALA A 78 -6.08 -19.89 9.30
N ASP A 79 -5.24 -20.18 8.30
CA ASP A 79 -4.17 -19.26 7.87
C ASP A 79 -4.74 -17.95 7.30
N ARG A 80 -5.90 -18.01 6.63
CA ARG A 80 -6.61 -16.80 6.19
C ARG A 80 -7.09 -15.96 7.37
N SER A 81 -7.60 -16.60 8.42
CA SER A 81 -8.05 -15.89 9.61
C SER A 81 -6.88 -15.25 10.35
N GLU A 82 -5.74 -15.95 10.44
CA GLU A 82 -4.51 -15.41 11.02
C GLU A 82 -4.02 -14.19 10.22
N LEU A 83 -3.91 -14.30 8.89
CA LEU A 83 -3.50 -13.19 8.04
C LEU A 83 -4.44 -11.97 8.16
N MET A 84 -5.75 -12.22 8.29
CA MET A 84 -6.73 -11.16 8.53
C MET A 84 -6.54 -10.48 9.89
N GLU A 85 -6.20 -11.24 10.93
CA GLU A 85 -5.95 -10.71 12.27
C GLU A 85 -4.64 -9.91 12.33
N GLU A 86 -3.60 -10.36 11.63
CA GLU A 86 -2.36 -9.60 11.44
C GLU A 86 -2.63 -8.26 10.73
N GLY A 87 -3.44 -8.28 9.66
CA GLY A 87 -3.85 -7.07 8.95
C GLY A 87 -4.61 -6.10 9.85
N ARG A 88 -5.57 -6.59 10.64
CA ARG A 88 -6.29 -5.79 11.64
C ARG A 88 -5.37 -5.24 12.72
N SER A 89 -4.43 -6.05 13.22
CA SER A 89 -3.46 -5.65 14.24
C SER A 89 -2.51 -4.57 13.72
N LEU A 90 -2.06 -4.67 12.47
CA LEU A 90 -1.25 -3.63 11.83
C LEU A 90 -2.03 -2.32 11.73
N ALA A 91 -3.27 -2.38 11.23
CA ALA A 91 -4.14 -1.20 11.16
C ALA A 91 -4.39 -0.59 12.56
N ALA A 92 -4.60 -1.42 13.58
CA ALA A 92 -4.81 -0.97 14.96
C ALA A 92 -3.56 -0.34 15.60
N ARG A 93 -2.36 -0.85 15.33
CA ARG A 93 -1.09 -0.25 15.83
C ARG A 93 -0.86 1.15 15.28
N LEU A 94 -1.29 1.38 14.04
CA LEU A 94 -1.24 2.72 13.43
C LEU A 94 -2.24 3.68 14.09
N ILE A 95 -3.31 3.17 14.72
CA ILE A 95 -4.26 4.00 15.50
C ILE A 95 -3.65 4.46 16.84
N THR A 96 -2.81 3.65 17.46
CA THR A 96 -2.25 3.95 18.80
C THR A 96 -0.91 4.68 18.77
N SER A 97 -0.19 4.68 17.65
CA SER A 97 1.10 5.40 17.50
C SER A 97 0.97 6.93 17.42
N ASP A 98 -0.24 7.46 17.18
CA ASP A 98 -0.52 8.91 17.05
C ASP A 98 -0.76 9.62 18.42
N ALA A 99 -0.60 8.90 19.55
CA ALA A 99 -0.90 9.40 20.88
C ALA A 99 0.33 9.78 21.74
N THR A 100 1.52 9.94 21.14
CA THR A 100 2.76 10.29 21.88
C THR A 100 3.46 11.50 21.29
#